data_AF-A0A563TXC5-F1
#
_entry.id   AF-A0A563TXC5-F1
#
_cell.length_a   1.000
_cell.length_b   1.000
_cell.length_c   1.000
_cell.angle_alpha   90.00
_cell.angle_beta   90.00
_cell.angle_gamma   90.00
#
_symmetry.space_group_name_H-M   'P 1'
#
loop_
_entity.id
_entity.type
_entity.pdbx_description
1 polymer ?
#
loop_
_entity_poly.entity_id
_entity_poly.type
_entity_poly.pdbx_seq_one_letter_code
_entity_poly.pdbx_strand_id
1 'polypeptide(L)'
;MKNLLRMFVALIVLFAVACKKDNAEKPVCCVIPDLAYIKAQKSGVAWQARPEYFKTQTDSVTIIGRQENELVLIRIKFTGKGSYAITPAQASLTYLIGGDGIVAEYYADDAATNTLEVTDYNAEKNNIKGNFNVTFKKSARYTDATFAQTVKFSQGSFSVFIP
;
A
#
# COMPACT_ATOMS: atom_id res chain seq x y z
N MET A 1 62.02 33.52 -1.82
CA MET A 1 60.89 32.56 -1.71
C MET A 1 60.56 32.14 -0.27
N LYS A 2 60.77 32.99 0.76
CA LYS A 2 60.47 32.66 2.17
C LYS A 2 59.18 33.34 2.69
N ASN A 3 58.71 34.37 1.96
CA ASN A 3 57.55 35.17 2.34
C ASN A 3 56.23 34.70 1.71
N LEU A 4 56.29 33.85 0.66
CA LEU A 4 55.09 33.22 0.07
C LEU A 4 54.57 32.05 0.92
N LEU A 5 55.46 31.34 1.61
CA LEU A 5 55.11 30.17 2.44
C LEU A 5 54.33 30.58 3.70
N ARG A 6 54.59 31.77 4.24
CA ARG A 6 53.88 32.28 5.44
C ARG A 6 52.45 32.74 5.14
N MET A 7 52.15 33.13 3.90
CA MET A 7 50.82 33.58 3.50
C MET A 7 49.85 32.39 3.31
N PHE A 8 50.36 31.23 2.89
CA PHE A 8 49.55 30.01 2.74
C PHE A 8 49.13 29.37 4.06
N VAL A 9 49.96 29.46 5.10
CA VAL A 9 49.64 28.88 6.42
C VAL A 9 48.53 29.67 7.14
N ALA A 10 48.44 30.98 6.93
CA ALA A 10 47.39 31.81 7.53
C ALA A 10 46.00 31.54 6.92
N LEU A 11 45.91 31.14 5.65
CA LEU A 11 44.64 30.89 4.96
C LEU A 11 44.01 29.55 5.35
N ILE A 12 44.82 28.54 5.71
CA ILE A 12 44.35 27.19 6.06
C ILE A 12 43.69 27.17 7.46
N VAL A 13 44.14 28.01 8.39
CA VAL A 13 43.56 28.08 9.75
C VAL A 13 42.16 28.71 9.74
N LEU A 14 41.85 29.58 8.78
CA LEU A 14 40.52 30.18 8.64
C LEU A 14 39.43 29.20 8.15
N PHE A 15 39.80 28.09 7.51
CA PHE A 15 38.84 27.06 7.07
C PHE A 15 38.55 25.99 8.12
N ALA A 16 39.31 25.91 9.22
CA ALA A 16 39.15 24.86 10.23
C ALA A 16 38.09 25.17 11.31
N VAL A 17 37.53 26.39 11.35
CA VAL A 17 36.60 26.82 12.42
C VAL A 17 35.12 26.81 11.97
N ALA A 18 34.83 26.60 10.68
CA ALA A 18 33.48 26.67 10.13
C ALA A 18 32.87 25.28 9.84
N CYS A 19 32.89 24.37 10.82
CA CYS A 19 32.01 23.21 10.83
C CYS A 19 31.83 22.68 12.26
N LYS A 20 31.21 23.48 13.13
CA LYS A 20 30.47 22.90 14.24
C LYS A 20 29.20 22.28 13.65
N LYS A 21 29.20 20.95 13.54
CA LYS A 21 28.00 20.18 13.24
C LYS A 21 27.06 20.31 14.44
N ASP A 22 26.14 21.27 14.37
CA ASP A 22 25.04 21.36 15.31
C ASP A 22 24.15 20.11 15.13
N ASN A 23 24.43 19.07 15.92
CA ASN A 23 23.53 17.96 16.15
C ASN A 23 22.36 18.42 17.05
N ALA A 24 21.73 19.53 16.70
CA ALA A 24 20.42 19.84 17.23
C ALA A 24 19.45 18.93 16.48
N GLU A 25 19.06 17.83 17.11
CA GLU A 25 17.85 17.10 16.74
C GLU A 25 16.73 18.13 16.65
N LYS A 26 16.37 18.49 15.41
CA LYS A 26 15.27 19.43 15.18
C LYS A 26 14.04 18.80 15.82
N PRO A 27 13.31 19.50 16.70
CA PRO A 27 12.07 18.96 17.24
C PRO A 27 11.16 18.62 16.05
N VAL A 28 10.67 17.38 16.02
CA VAL A 28 9.72 16.91 15.01
C VAL A 28 8.42 17.70 15.20
N CYS A 29 8.35 18.87 14.57
CA CYS A 29 7.29 19.86 14.76
C CYS A 29 6.02 19.51 13.96
N CYS A 30 6.07 18.43 13.18
CA CYS A 30 4.97 18.01 12.31
C CYS A 30 4.71 16.53 12.52
N VAL A 31 3.55 16.18 13.06
CA VAL A 31 3.01 14.82 12.95
C VAL A 31 2.78 14.59 11.45
N ILE A 32 3.58 13.70 10.83
CA ILE A 32 3.42 13.35 9.42
C ILE A 32 2.05 12.64 9.28
N PRO A 33 1.16 13.11 8.40
CA PRO A 33 -0.14 12.50 8.24
C PRO A 33 0.00 11.06 7.73
N ASP A 34 -0.83 10.16 8.26
CA ASP A 34 -0.91 8.78 7.77
C ASP A 34 -1.36 8.83 6.30
N LEU A 35 -0.50 8.41 5.37
CA LEU A 35 -0.85 8.34 3.97
C LEU A 35 -1.61 7.04 3.70
N ALA A 36 -2.72 7.14 2.96
CA ALA A 36 -3.44 5.98 2.49
C ALA A 36 -2.66 5.33 1.34
N TYR A 37 -2.57 4.00 1.36
CA TYR A 37 -1.94 3.22 0.30
C TYR A 37 -2.48 1.80 0.27
N ILE A 38 -2.31 1.14 -0.87
CA ILE A 38 -2.41 -0.31 -1.00
C ILE A 38 -1.33 -0.79 -1.97
N LYS A 39 -0.57 -1.80 -1.56
CA LYS A 39 0.53 -2.37 -2.34
C LYS A 39 0.61 -3.88 -2.12
N ALA A 40 1.17 -4.60 -3.07
CA ALA A 40 1.38 -6.05 -3.01
C ALA A 40 2.44 -6.49 -4.03
N GLN A 41 2.75 -7.78 -4.04
CA GLN A 41 3.30 -8.48 -5.19
C GLN A 41 2.17 -9.21 -5.91
N LYS A 42 1.84 -8.77 -7.12
CA LYS A 42 0.87 -9.41 -8.00
C LYS A 42 1.59 -10.41 -8.91
N SER A 43 1.40 -11.69 -8.65
CA SER A 43 2.05 -12.80 -9.35
C SER A 43 3.58 -12.62 -9.42
N GLY A 44 4.16 -12.14 -8.32
CA GLY A 44 5.60 -11.86 -8.19
C GLY A 44 6.06 -10.49 -8.67
N VAL A 45 5.20 -9.69 -9.31
CA VAL A 45 5.51 -8.34 -9.78
C VAL A 45 5.04 -7.29 -8.78
N ALA A 46 5.84 -6.28 -8.49
CA ALA A 46 5.44 -5.18 -7.62
C ALA A 46 4.18 -4.49 -8.15
N TRP A 47 3.21 -4.31 -7.27
CA TRP A 47 1.90 -3.73 -7.59
C TRP A 47 1.53 -2.69 -6.55
N GLN A 48 0.96 -1.59 -7.01
CA GLN A 48 0.46 -0.52 -6.16
C GLN A 48 -0.78 0.07 -6.81
N ALA A 49 -1.76 0.40 -5.97
CA ALA A 49 -2.96 1.08 -6.43
C ALA A 49 -3.28 2.28 -5.55
N ARG A 50 -4.11 3.17 -6.11
CA ARG A 50 -4.70 4.25 -5.34
C ARG A 50 -5.81 3.65 -4.46
N PRO A 51 -5.78 3.88 -3.14
CA PRO A 51 -6.90 3.48 -2.29
C PRO A 51 -8.13 4.32 -2.64
N GLU A 52 -9.26 3.65 -2.83
CA GLU A 52 -10.58 4.28 -2.94
C GLU A 52 -11.43 3.84 -1.76
N TYR A 53 -12.42 4.66 -1.41
CA TYR A 53 -13.33 4.37 -0.30
C TYR A 53 -14.77 4.37 -0.80
N PHE A 54 -15.55 3.44 -0.28
CA PHE A 54 -17.01 3.45 -0.39
C PHE A 54 -17.60 3.14 0.98
N LYS A 55 -18.55 3.98 1.43
CA LYS A 55 -19.33 3.70 2.63
C LYS A 55 -20.30 2.58 2.29
N THR A 56 -20.01 1.37 2.75
CA THR A 56 -20.77 0.19 2.35
C THR A 56 -21.85 -0.15 3.37
N GLN A 57 -21.51 -0.39 4.65
CA GLN A 57 -22.47 -0.73 5.71
C GLN A 57 -21.90 -0.38 7.10
N THR A 58 -22.71 -0.50 8.16
CA THR A 58 -22.33 -0.12 9.54
C THR A 58 -21.27 -1.02 10.18
N ASP A 59 -21.19 -2.30 9.80
CA ASP A 59 -20.28 -3.28 10.43
C ASP A 59 -19.20 -3.85 9.49
N SER A 60 -19.16 -3.38 8.24
CA SER A 60 -18.30 -3.93 7.19
C SER A 60 -17.40 -2.87 6.58
N VAL A 61 -16.11 -3.20 6.45
CA VAL A 61 -15.12 -2.36 5.77
C VAL A 61 -14.82 -2.98 4.40
N THR A 62 -14.81 -2.12 3.38
CA THR A 62 -14.38 -2.51 2.03
C THR A 62 -13.11 -1.74 1.67
N ILE A 63 -12.03 -2.47 1.43
CA ILE A 63 -10.73 -1.96 0.98
C ILE A 63 -10.72 -2.05 -0.54
N ILE A 64 -10.48 -0.92 -1.20
CA ILE A 64 -10.50 -0.84 -2.67
C ILE A 64 -9.18 -0.28 -3.14
N GLY A 65 -8.53 -0.97 -4.07
CA GLY A 65 -7.38 -0.48 -4.80
C GLY A 65 -7.72 -0.33 -6.27
N ARG A 66 -7.63 0.91 -6.79
CA ARG A 66 -7.76 1.18 -8.22
C ARG A 66 -6.40 1.48 -8.87
N GLN A 67 -6.14 0.77 -9.96
CA GLN A 67 -5.15 1.12 -10.97
C GLN A 67 -5.92 1.38 -12.28
N GLU A 68 -5.32 2.08 -13.25
CA GLU A 68 -5.98 2.59 -14.47
C GLU A 68 -7.03 1.62 -15.08
N ASN A 69 -6.65 0.36 -15.28
CA ASN A 69 -7.48 -0.68 -15.89
C ASN A 69 -7.78 -1.85 -14.93
N GLU A 70 -7.72 -1.61 -13.62
CA GLU A 70 -7.83 -2.68 -12.63
C GLU A 70 -8.44 -2.21 -11.32
N LEU A 71 -9.32 -3.05 -10.76
CA LEU A 71 -9.97 -2.82 -9.48
C LEU A 71 -9.81 -4.06 -8.60
N VAL A 72 -9.23 -3.88 -7.42
CA VAL A 72 -9.19 -4.89 -6.36
C VAL A 72 -10.14 -4.44 -5.25
N LEU A 73 -10.99 -5.35 -4.80
CA LEU A 73 -11.90 -5.14 -3.69
C LEU A 73 -11.73 -6.26 -2.68
N ILE A 74 -11.62 -5.91 -1.38
CA ILE A 74 -11.64 -6.84 -0.26
C ILE A 74 -12.60 -6.31 0.80
N ARG A 75 -13.61 -7.09 1.17
CA ARG A 75 -14.64 -6.75 2.14
C ARG A 75 -14.56 -7.67 3.34
N ILE A 76 -14.49 -7.09 4.54
CA ILE A 76 -14.51 -7.83 5.80
C ILE A 76 -15.59 -7.27 6.73
N LYS A 77 -16.18 -8.14 7.57
CA LYS A 77 -16.95 -7.70 8.73
C LYS A 77 -15.95 -7.27 9.79
N PHE A 78 -15.79 -5.97 10.00
CA PHE A 78 -14.69 -5.43 10.78
C PHE A 78 -15.02 -5.46 12.28
N THR A 79 -14.16 -6.13 13.05
CA THR A 79 -14.30 -6.29 14.51
C THR A 79 -13.08 -5.77 15.29
N GLY A 80 -12.20 -5.01 14.64
CA GLY A 80 -10.97 -4.47 15.22
C GLY A 80 -9.69 -5.12 14.67
N LYS A 81 -8.62 -5.13 15.47
CA LYS A 81 -7.36 -5.78 15.09
C LYS A 81 -7.53 -7.29 15.08
N GLY A 82 -6.83 -7.98 14.19
CA GLY A 82 -6.88 -9.44 14.09
C GLY A 82 -6.88 -9.97 12.66
N SER A 83 -7.01 -11.29 12.54
CA SER A 83 -7.01 -12.00 11.26
C SER A 83 -8.43 -12.28 10.79
N TYR A 84 -8.65 -12.08 9.51
CA TYR A 84 -9.90 -12.27 8.79
C TYR A 84 -9.66 -13.25 7.65
N ALA A 85 -10.38 -14.36 7.65
CA ALA A 85 -10.44 -15.25 6.49
C ALA A 85 -11.27 -14.58 5.39
N ILE A 86 -10.80 -14.66 4.15
CA ILE A 86 -11.49 -14.11 2.98
C ILE A 86 -12.17 -15.24 2.21
N THR A 87 -13.47 -15.12 2.02
CA THR A 87 -14.29 -16.02 1.19
C THR A 87 -14.41 -15.49 -0.25
N PRO A 88 -14.83 -16.32 -1.22
CA PRO A 88 -15.00 -15.88 -2.62
C PRO A 88 -15.88 -14.64 -2.80
N ALA A 89 -16.94 -14.50 -1.99
CA ALA A 89 -17.85 -13.35 -2.05
C ALA A 89 -17.29 -12.06 -1.44
N GLN A 90 -16.15 -12.15 -0.75
CA GLN A 90 -15.55 -11.05 -0.01
C GLN A 90 -14.40 -10.39 -0.75
N ALA A 91 -13.85 -10.98 -1.82
CA ALA A 91 -12.83 -10.31 -2.59
C ALA A 91 -12.97 -10.57 -4.09
N SER A 92 -12.75 -9.52 -4.86
CA SER A 92 -12.76 -9.57 -6.31
C SER A 92 -11.61 -8.78 -6.92
N LEU A 93 -11.18 -9.22 -8.10
CA LEU A 93 -10.27 -8.50 -8.98
C LEU A 93 -10.97 -8.35 -10.33
N THR A 94 -11.02 -7.13 -10.83
CA THR A 94 -11.68 -6.81 -12.10
C THR A 94 -10.70 -6.09 -13.00
N TYR A 95 -10.57 -6.56 -14.24
CA TYR A 95 -9.85 -5.85 -15.29
C TYR A 95 -10.84 -5.08 -16.16
N LEU A 96 -10.46 -3.86 -16.48
CA LEU A 96 -11.27 -2.88 -17.19
C LEU A 96 -10.61 -2.50 -18.52
N ILE A 97 -11.41 -2.12 -19.50
CA ILE A 97 -11.00 -1.43 -20.73
C ILE A 97 -11.73 -0.09 -20.78
N GLY A 98 -10.99 1.00 -21.03
CA GLY A 98 -11.59 2.35 -21.03
C GLY A 98 -12.07 2.84 -19.65
N GLY A 99 -11.76 2.12 -18.58
CA GLY A 99 -12.15 2.46 -17.21
C GLY A 99 -13.54 1.97 -16.77
N ASP A 100 -14.36 1.45 -17.68
CA ASP A 100 -15.74 1.03 -17.41
C ASP A 100 -16.09 -0.36 -17.98
N GLY A 101 -15.50 -0.77 -19.11
CA GLY A 101 -15.76 -2.06 -19.74
C GLY A 101 -15.07 -3.21 -19.00
N ILE A 102 -15.82 -4.14 -18.39
CA ILE A 102 -15.23 -5.30 -17.73
C ILE A 102 -14.79 -6.34 -18.77
N VAL A 103 -13.49 -6.65 -18.81
CA VAL A 103 -12.90 -7.64 -19.73
C VAL A 103 -12.48 -8.94 -19.03
N ALA A 104 -12.28 -8.90 -17.72
CA ALA A 104 -12.10 -10.10 -16.90
C ALA A 104 -12.52 -9.83 -15.46
N GLU A 105 -13.07 -10.85 -14.82
CA GLU A 105 -13.45 -10.81 -13.41
C GLU A 105 -12.96 -12.05 -12.69
N TYR A 106 -12.54 -11.86 -11.45
CA TYR A 106 -12.00 -12.88 -10.59
C TYR A 106 -12.59 -12.76 -9.19
N TYR A 107 -12.67 -13.88 -8.50
CA TYR A 107 -13.07 -13.97 -7.09
C TYR A 107 -11.98 -14.68 -6.29
N ALA A 108 -11.95 -14.48 -4.97
CA ALA A 108 -11.03 -15.23 -4.12
C ALA A 108 -11.24 -16.75 -4.31
N ASP A 109 -10.12 -17.47 -4.45
CA ASP A 109 -10.10 -18.91 -4.68
C ASP A 109 -10.39 -19.65 -3.38
N ASP A 110 -11.47 -20.43 -3.34
CA ASP A 110 -11.91 -21.16 -2.13
C ASP A 110 -10.96 -22.30 -1.73
N ALA A 111 -10.16 -22.80 -2.67
CA ALA A 111 -9.13 -23.79 -2.42
C ALA A 111 -7.85 -23.20 -1.80
N ALA A 112 -7.70 -21.87 -1.79
CA ALA A 112 -6.52 -21.18 -1.28
C ALA A 112 -6.76 -20.59 0.12
N THR A 113 -5.69 -20.48 0.89
CA THR A 113 -5.71 -19.73 2.16
C THR A 113 -5.65 -18.22 1.86
N ASN A 114 -6.81 -17.57 1.84
CA ASN A 114 -6.92 -16.13 1.65
C ASN A 114 -7.10 -15.44 3.00
N THR A 115 -6.24 -14.46 3.30
CA THR A 115 -6.21 -13.80 4.60
C THR A 115 -6.06 -12.30 4.46
N LEU A 116 -6.65 -11.59 5.41
CA LEU A 116 -6.36 -10.21 5.71
C LEU A 116 -6.12 -10.09 7.21
N GLU A 117 -5.09 -9.34 7.59
CA GLU A 117 -4.76 -9.06 8.96
C GLU A 117 -4.81 -7.55 9.18
N VAL A 118 -5.62 -7.10 10.14
CA VAL A 118 -5.57 -5.72 10.63
C VAL A 118 -4.57 -5.67 11.78
N THR A 119 -3.42 -5.06 11.53
CA THR A 119 -2.34 -4.93 12.50
C THR A 119 -2.46 -3.67 13.35
N ASP A 120 -3.11 -2.63 12.81
CA ASP A 120 -3.37 -1.40 13.53
C ASP A 120 -4.72 -0.78 13.19
N TYR A 121 -5.31 -0.14 14.20
CA TYR A 121 -6.56 0.59 14.09
C TYR A 121 -6.49 1.83 14.97
N ASN A 122 -6.56 3.00 14.34
CA ASN A 122 -6.65 4.28 15.00
C ASN A 122 -8.08 4.80 14.88
N ALA A 123 -8.82 4.76 16.00
CA ALA A 123 -10.20 5.21 16.07
C ALA A 123 -10.36 6.73 15.96
N GLU A 124 -9.36 7.52 16.37
CA GLU A 124 -9.42 8.99 16.26
C GLU A 124 -9.30 9.46 14.81
N LYS A 125 -8.47 8.76 14.02
CA LYS A 125 -8.22 9.06 12.61
C LYS A 125 -9.05 8.23 11.64
N ASN A 126 -9.89 7.32 12.14
CA ASN A 126 -10.57 6.29 11.36
C ASN A 126 -9.65 5.61 10.34
N ASN A 127 -8.48 5.16 10.77
CA ASN A 127 -7.49 4.56 9.90
C ASN A 127 -7.21 3.12 10.34
N ILE A 128 -7.21 2.20 9.38
CA ILE A 128 -6.76 0.83 9.59
C ILE A 128 -5.53 0.55 8.74
N LYS A 129 -4.61 -0.24 9.30
CA LYS A 129 -3.42 -0.74 8.62
C LYS A 129 -3.36 -2.23 8.75
N GLY A 130 -2.75 -2.87 7.76
CA GLY A 130 -2.72 -4.31 7.75
C GLY A 130 -2.00 -4.92 6.57
N ASN A 131 -2.09 -6.25 6.55
CA ASN A 131 -1.52 -7.09 5.52
C ASN A 131 -2.60 -7.94 4.86
N PHE A 132 -2.37 -8.39 3.64
CA PHE A 132 -3.26 -9.34 2.98
C PHE A 132 -2.51 -10.29 2.05
N ASN A 133 -3.06 -11.48 1.89
CA ASN A 133 -2.66 -12.45 0.88
C ASN A 133 -3.94 -13.04 0.28
N VAL A 134 -4.12 -12.88 -1.02
CA VAL A 134 -5.32 -13.36 -1.73
C VAL A 134 -4.90 -14.00 -3.04
N THR A 135 -5.34 -15.23 -3.24
CA THR A 135 -5.33 -15.88 -4.55
C THR A 135 -6.69 -15.69 -5.18
N PHE A 136 -6.70 -15.16 -6.41
CA PHE A 136 -7.89 -14.94 -7.20
C PHE A 136 -7.96 -15.97 -8.32
N LYS A 137 -9.16 -16.51 -8.56
CA LYS A 137 -9.47 -17.42 -9.66
C LYS A 137 -10.43 -16.74 -10.65
N LYS A 138 -10.13 -16.87 -11.94
CA LYS A 138 -10.93 -16.24 -13.00
C LYS A 138 -12.34 -16.84 -13.00
N SER A 139 -13.33 -15.97 -13.13
CA SER A 139 -14.72 -16.36 -13.28
C SER A 139 -14.89 -17.12 -14.60
N ALA A 140 -15.64 -18.23 -14.56
CA ALA A 140 -15.91 -19.07 -15.74
C ALA A 140 -16.68 -18.32 -16.85
N ARG A 141 -17.27 -17.16 -16.54
CA ARG A 141 -17.94 -16.28 -17.52
C ARG A 141 -16.96 -15.64 -18.51
N TYR A 142 -15.67 -15.55 -18.16
CA TYR A 142 -14.64 -14.90 -18.96
C TYR A 142 -13.65 -15.93 -19.50
N THR A 143 -13.76 -16.26 -20.79
CA THR A 143 -12.97 -17.31 -21.44
C THR A 143 -11.72 -16.81 -22.16
N ASP A 144 -11.51 -15.50 -22.23
CA ASP A 144 -10.34 -14.90 -22.90
C ASP A 144 -9.03 -15.43 -22.29
N ALA A 145 -8.17 -15.99 -23.14
CA ALA A 145 -6.91 -16.61 -22.76
C ALA A 145 -5.78 -15.60 -22.49
N THR A 146 -5.94 -14.33 -22.87
CA THR A 146 -4.98 -13.26 -22.54
C THR A 146 -4.87 -13.03 -21.03
N PHE A 147 -5.94 -13.31 -20.29
CA PHE A 147 -6.00 -13.20 -18.84
C PHE A 147 -5.73 -14.55 -18.16
N ALA A 148 -4.72 -14.59 -17.29
CA ALA A 148 -4.34 -15.79 -16.55
C ALA A 148 -5.51 -16.38 -15.75
N GLN A 149 -5.56 -17.70 -15.58
CA GLN A 149 -6.63 -18.36 -14.82
C GLN A 149 -6.56 -18.04 -13.32
N THR A 150 -5.38 -17.72 -12.82
CA THR A 150 -5.12 -17.41 -11.43
C THR A 150 -4.24 -16.18 -11.31
N VAL A 151 -4.54 -15.32 -10.35
CA VAL A 151 -3.75 -14.14 -10.01
C VAL A 151 -3.50 -14.15 -8.51
N LYS A 152 -2.25 -14.03 -8.08
CA LYS A 152 -1.90 -14.08 -6.65
C LYS A 152 -1.43 -12.71 -6.17
N PHE A 153 -2.06 -12.18 -5.15
CA PHE A 153 -1.56 -11.04 -4.39
C PHE A 153 -0.88 -11.58 -3.13
N SER A 154 0.44 -11.43 -3.06
CA SER A 154 1.25 -11.80 -1.91
C SER A 154 1.97 -10.59 -1.32
N GLN A 155 2.34 -10.65 -0.04
CA GLN A 155 3.01 -9.54 0.66
C GLN A 155 2.20 -8.23 0.53
N GLY A 156 0.88 -8.36 0.51
CA GLY A 156 -0.02 -7.22 0.43
C GLY A 156 0.04 -6.42 1.72
N SER A 157 0.08 -5.11 1.62
CA SER A 157 -0.06 -4.22 2.77
C SER A 157 -0.90 -3.00 2.42
N PHE A 158 -1.62 -2.49 3.41
CA PHE A 158 -2.52 -1.36 3.23
C PHE A 158 -2.51 -0.42 4.44
N SER A 159 -2.87 0.83 4.15
CA SER A 159 -3.30 1.84 5.10
C SER A 159 -4.50 2.53 4.45
N VAL A 160 -5.69 2.41 5.04
CA VAL A 160 -6.89 3.02 4.47
C VAL A 160 -7.71 3.71 5.55
N PHE A 161 -8.34 4.82 5.16
CA PHE A 161 -9.32 5.48 6.00
C PHE A 161 -10.66 4.76 5.86
N ILE A 162 -11.28 4.44 6.99
CA ILE A 162 -12.60 3.82 7.06
C ILE A 162 -13.67 4.90 7.38
N PRO A 163 -14.92 4.70 6.96
CA PRO A 163 -16.00 5.66 7.17
C PRO A 163 -16.38 5.88 8.64
#